data_AF-A0A1E5JVM2-F1
#
_entry.id   AF-A0A1E5JVM2-F1
#
_cell.length_a   1.000
_cell.length_b   1.000
_cell.length_c   1.000
_cell.angle_alpha   90.00
_cell.angle_beta   90.00
_cell.angle_gamma   90.00
#
_symmetry.space_group_name_H-M   'P 1'
#
loop_
_entity.id
_entity.type
_entity.pdbx_description
1 polymer ?
#
loop_
_entity_poly.entity_id
_entity_poly.type
_entity_poly.pdbx_seq_one_letter_code
_entity_poly.pdbx_strand_id
1 'polypeptide(L)'
;MYVFRTILVIIYLIMLNYFCLYITLKDQTINLTTLFGSISGYLFIGLTFAYIYLLLELLSPASFSGLIIKHVSQAIYYSFITLTTVGYGEIVPLKPIAQMFT
;
A
#
# COMPACT_ATOMS: atom_id res chain seq x y z
N MET A 1 -0.07 3.77 -20.65
CA MET A 1 0.03 2.33 -20.29
C MET A 1 0.31 2.11 -18.80
N TYR A 2 1.27 2.83 -18.19
CA TYR A 2 1.62 2.67 -16.77
C TYR A 2 0.48 2.98 -15.79
N VAL A 3 -0.23 4.11 -15.96
CA VAL A 3 -1.37 4.50 -15.09
C VAL A 3 -2.45 3.43 -15.04
N PHE A 4 -2.91 2.96 -16.22
CA PHE A 4 -3.93 1.91 -16.32
C PHE A 4 -3.50 0.62 -15.63
N ARG A 5 -2.24 0.20 -15.82
CA ARG A 5 -1.67 -0.96 -15.12
C ARG A 5 -1.71 -0.78 -13.60
N THR A 6 -1.31 0.39 -13.09
CA THR A 6 -1.32 0.69 -11.65
C THR A 6 -2.74 0.65 -11.09
N ILE A 7 -3.72 1.22 -11.79
CA ILE A 7 -5.14 1.18 -11.37
C ILE A 7 -5.66 -0.26 -11.29
N LEU A 8 -5.39 -1.07 -12.31
CA LEU A 8 -5.79 -2.49 -12.29
C LEU A 8 -5.16 -3.25 -11.12
N VAL A 9 -3.89 -2.99 -10.81
CA VAL A 9 -3.21 -3.62 -9.66
C VAL A 9 -3.83 -3.18 -8.33
N ILE A 10 -4.17 -1.90 -8.17
CA ILE A 10 -4.85 -1.40 -6.95
C ILE A 10 -6.20 -2.11 -6.78
N ILE A 11 -7.01 -2.19 -7.84
CA ILE A 11 -8.30 -2.87 -7.79
C ILE A 11 -8.13 -4.34 -7.40
N TYR A 12 -7.16 -5.03 -8.00
CA TYR A 12 -6.84 -6.42 -7.68
C TYR A 12 -6.42 -6.59 -6.21
N LEU A 13 -5.56 -5.70 -5.69
CA LEU A 13 -5.11 -5.74 -4.29
C LEU A 13 -6.25 -5.45 -3.30
N ILE A 14 -7.15 -4.52 -3.62
CA ILE A 14 -8.35 -4.25 -2.80
C ILE A 14 -9.25 -5.49 -2.76
N MET A 15 -9.46 -6.16 -3.90
CA MET A 15 -10.24 -7.40 -3.96
C MET A 15 -9.60 -8.52 -3.13
N LEU A 16 -8.28 -8.69 -3.22
CA LEU A 16 -7.54 -9.65 -2.39
C LEU A 16 -7.64 -9.33 -0.91
N ASN A 17 -7.51 -8.05 -0.55
CA ASN A 17 -7.60 -7.60 0.83
C ASN A 17 -8.98 -7.89 1.42
N TYR A 18 -10.04 -7.54 0.68
CA TYR A 18 -11.42 -7.83 1.06
C TYR A 18 -11.65 -9.33 1.25
N PHE A 19 -11.23 -10.15 0.29
CA PHE A 19 -11.42 -11.59 0.36
C PHE A 19 -10.66 -12.24 1.52
N CYS A 20 -9.41 -11.82 1.73
CA CYS A 20 -8.55 -12.31 2.82
C CYS A 20 -9.13 -11.96 4.18
N LEU A 21 -9.57 -10.71 4.38
CA LEU A 21 -10.22 -10.28 5.62
C LEU A 21 -11.56 -10.98 5.81
N TYR A 22 -12.36 -11.15 4.76
CA TYR A 22 -13.63 -11.86 4.85
C TYR A 22 -13.46 -13.30 5.34
N ILE A 23 -12.46 -14.03 4.82
CA ILE A 23 -12.16 -15.39 5.30
C ILE A 23 -11.68 -15.36 6.75
N THR A 24 -10.74 -14.47 7.06
CA THR A 24 -10.10 -14.38 8.38
C THR A 24 -11.11 -14.03 9.47
N LEU A 25 -12.04 -13.11 9.19
CA LEU A 25 -13.08 -12.68 10.13
C LEU A 25 -14.22 -13.69 10.30
N LYS A 26 -14.37 -14.64 9.37
CA LYS A 26 -15.39 -15.70 9.44
C LYS A 26 -14.95 -16.87 10.31
N ASP A 27 -13.65 -17.03 10.55
CA ASP A 27 -13.13 -18.06 11.44
C ASP A 27 -13.59 -17.78 12.89
N GLN A 28 -14.27 -18.75 13.49
CA GLN A 28 -14.86 -18.61 14.83
C GLN A 28 -13.86 -18.90 15.96
N THR A 29 -12.70 -19.43 15.64
CA THR A 29 -11.64 -19.78 16.60
C THR A 29 -10.31 -19.20 16.15
N ILE A 30 -9.55 -18.63 17.09
CA ILE A 30 -8.23 -18.06 16.82
C ILE A 30 -7.24 -19.21 16.64
N ASN A 31 -7.08 -19.65 15.40
CA ASN A 31 -6.14 -20.70 14.98
C ASN A 31 -4.96 -20.12 14.18
N LEU A 32 -3.95 -20.94 13.87
CA LEU A 32 -2.84 -20.53 13.00
C LEU A 32 -3.30 -19.99 11.64
N THR A 33 -4.42 -20.50 11.11
CA THR A 33 -5.06 -19.99 9.88
C THR A 33 -5.46 -18.52 10.01
N THR A 34 -6.10 -18.16 11.13
CA THR A 34 -6.49 -16.77 11.42
C THR A 34 -5.30 -15.84 11.56
N LEU A 35 -4.20 -16.33 12.16
CA LEU A 35 -2.97 -15.56 12.31
C LEU A 35 -2.34 -15.27 10.94
N PHE A 36 -2.15 -16.29 10.11
CA PHE A 36 -1.59 -16.12 8.76
C PHE A 36 -2.50 -15.29 7.86
N GLY A 37 -3.83 -15.43 7.98
CA GLY A 37 -4.80 -14.60 7.29
C GLY A 37 -4.68 -13.13 7.68
N SER A 38 -4.56 -12.84 8.98
CA SER A 38 -4.40 -11.48 9.50
C SER A 38 -3.10 -10.83 9.02
N ILE A 39 -1.98 -11.57 9.09
CA ILE A 39 -0.67 -11.10 8.61
C ILE A 39 -0.73 -10.83 7.10
N SER A 40 -1.34 -11.73 6.33
CA SER A 40 -1.48 -11.56 4.87
C SER A 40 -2.36 -10.34 4.54
N GLY A 41 -3.45 -10.14 5.28
CA GLY A 41 -4.30 -8.96 5.17
C GLY A 41 -3.50 -7.67 5.37
N TYR A 42 -2.70 -7.60 6.44
CA TYR A 42 -1.81 -6.47 6.72
C TYR A 42 -0.82 -6.20 5.58
N LEU A 43 -0.20 -7.25 5.03
CA LEU A 43 0.71 -7.13 3.88
C LEU A 43 0.00 -6.58 2.64
N PHE A 44 -1.23 -7.03 2.36
CA PHE A 44 -2.01 -6.51 1.23
C PHE A 44 -2.42 -5.04 1.43
N ILE A 45 -2.69 -4.59 2.65
CA ILE A 45 -2.93 -3.17 2.94
C ILE A 45 -1.68 -2.36 2.57
N GLY A 46 -0.51 -2.76 3.07
CA GLY A 46 0.76 -2.08 2.75
C GLY A 46 1.06 -2.05 1.25
N LEU A 47 0.83 -3.16 0.54
CA LEU A 47 0.98 -3.18 -0.92
C LEU A 47 -0.02 -2.24 -1.62
N THR A 48 -1.27 -2.17 -1.14
CA THR A 48 -2.28 -1.28 -1.73
C THR A 48 -1.84 0.19 -1.65
N PHE A 49 -1.38 0.62 -0.47
CA PHE A 49 -0.86 1.98 -0.28
C PHE A 49 0.40 2.25 -1.11
N ALA A 50 1.32 1.30 -1.22
CA ALA A 50 2.49 1.41 -2.10
C ALA A 50 2.10 1.75 -3.55
N TYR A 51 1.09 1.07 -4.11
CA TYR A 51 0.60 1.36 -5.45
C TYR A 51 -0.21 2.66 -5.53
N ILE A 52 -0.89 3.08 -4.47
CA ILE A 52 -1.52 4.41 -4.37
C ILE A 52 -0.45 5.51 -4.46
N TYR A 53 0.67 5.40 -3.73
CA TYR A 53 1.74 6.38 -3.79
C TYR A 53 2.38 6.45 -5.17
N LEU A 54 2.60 5.30 -5.83
CA LEU A 54 3.03 5.29 -7.23
C LEU A 54 2.01 5.98 -8.15
N LEU A 55 0.71 5.72 -7.96
CA LEU A 55 -0.34 6.37 -8.76
C LEU A 55 -0.32 7.89 -8.57
N LEU A 56 -0.19 8.37 -7.33
CA LEU A 56 -0.12 9.80 -7.03
C LEU A 56 1.10 10.47 -7.69
N GLU A 57 2.26 9.81 -7.66
CA GLU A 57 3.47 10.30 -8.33
C GLU A 57 3.33 10.28 -9.87
N LEU A 58 2.58 9.33 -10.44
CA LEU A 58 2.27 9.31 -11.87
C LEU A 58 1.30 10.42 -12.30
N LEU A 59 0.25 10.67 -11.49
CA LEU A 59 -0.78 11.67 -11.81
C LEU A 59 -0.27 13.10 -11.58
N SER A 60 0.56 13.28 -10.57
CA SER A 60 1.10 14.55 -10.14
C SER A 60 2.61 14.38 -9.92
N PRO A 61 3.44 14.67 -10.94
CA PRO A 61 4.89 14.51 -10.83
C PRO A 61 5.46 15.35 -9.68
N ALA A 62 6.52 14.85 -9.03
CA ALA A 62 7.13 15.46 -7.85
C ALA A 62 6.13 15.64 -6.69
N SER A 63 5.27 14.63 -6.47
CA SER A 63 4.41 14.58 -5.27
C SER A 63 5.20 14.12 -4.05
N PHE A 64 6.26 13.33 -4.26
CA PHE A 64 7.15 12.85 -3.21
C PHE A 64 8.60 13.26 -3.49
N SER A 65 9.34 13.63 -2.44
CA SER A 65 10.79 13.71 -2.47
C SER A 65 11.38 12.33 -2.27
N GLY A 66 12.39 11.93 -3.07
CA GLY A 66 13.11 10.66 -2.90
C GLY A 66 12.42 9.40 -3.46
N LEU A 67 11.17 9.51 -3.94
CA LEU A 67 10.44 8.39 -4.56
C LEU A 67 10.68 8.37 -6.07
N ILE A 68 11.22 7.27 -6.59
CA ILE A 68 11.40 7.07 -8.03
C ILE A 68 10.37 6.04 -8.53
N ILE A 69 9.51 6.45 -9.47
CA ILE A 69 8.39 5.64 -10.01
C ILE A 69 8.83 4.23 -10.48
N LYS A 70 10.06 4.10 -11.02
CA LYS A 70 10.59 2.82 -11.53
C LYS A 70 10.93 1.82 -10.41
N HIS A 71 11.15 2.30 -9.19
CA HIS A 71 11.55 1.48 -8.04
C HIS A 71 10.35 1.22 -7.13
N VAL A 72 9.54 0.21 -7.49
CA VAL A 72 8.38 -0.21 -6.70
C VAL A 72 8.76 -0.56 -5.26
N SER A 73 9.98 -1.07 -5.03
CA SER A 73 10.52 -1.33 -3.69
C SER A 73 10.56 -0.10 -2.79
N GLN A 74 10.83 1.11 -3.33
CA GLN A 74 10.81 2.35 -2.55
C GLN A 74 9.40 2.73 -2.11
N ALA A 75 8.41 2.52 -2.97
CA ALA A 75 7.00 2.76 -2.62
C ALA A 75 6.50 1.77 -1.58
N ILE A 76 6.91 0.49 -1.68
CA ILE A 76 6.62 -0.53 -0.67
C ILE A 76 7.27 -0.15 0.66
N TYR A 77 8.55 0.20 0.63
CA TYR A 77 9.29 0.68 1.81
C TYR A 77 8.57 1.86 2.48
N TYR A 78 8.30 2.93 1.71
CA TYR A 78 7.59 4.11 2.20
C TYR A 78 6.24 3.73 2.82
N SER A 79 5.47 2.86 2.17
CA SER A 79 4.18 2.43 2.69
C SER A 79 4.27 1.72 4.03
N PHE A 80 5.25 0.83 4.23
CA PHE A 80 5.37 0.12 5.49
C PHE A 80 5.90 1.03 6.60
N ILE A 81 6.86 1.92 6.32
CA ILE A 81 7.36 2.85 7.34
C ILE A 81 6.31 3.89 7.76
N THR A 82 5.40 4.28 6.85
CA THR A 82 4.24 5.12 7.18
C THR A 82 3.20 4.35 7.99
N LEU A 83 2.80 3.16 7.53
CA LEU A 83 1.79 2.33 8.21
C LEU A 83 2.22 1.91 9.62
N THR A 84 3.52 1.70 9.83
CA THR A 84 4.12 1.39 11.14
C THR A 84 4.51 2.63 11.94
N THR A 85 4.23 3.84 11.43
CA THR A 85 4.57 5.13 12.06
C THR A 85 6.06 5.32 12.35
N VAL A 86 6.94 4.62 11.64
CA VAL A 86 8.40 4.72 11.80
C VAL A 86 8.92 6.01 11.18
N GLY A 87 8.53 6.30 9.93
CA GLY A 87 8.79 7.59 9.27
C GLY A 87 10.25 8.08 9.28
N TYR A 88 11.20 7.28 8.76
CA TYR A 88 12.63 7.63 8.72
C TYR A 88 12.97 8.96 8.02
N GLY A 89 12.06 9.48 7.19
CA GLY A 89 12.18 10.81 6.59
C GLY A 89 13.01 10.86 5.30
N GLU A 90 13.42 9.73 4.72
CA GLU A 90 14.12 9.73 3.42
C GLU A 90 13.18 9.99 2.25
N ILE A 91 11.90 9.61 2.39
CA ILE A 91 10.83 9.89 1.42
C ILE A 91 9.78 10.75 2.14
N VAL A 92 9.40 11.87 1.52
CA VAL A 92 8.52 12.86 2.14
C VAL A 92 7.46 13.32 1.14
N PRO A 93 6.17 13.42 1.52
CA PRO A 93 5.11 13.92 0.65
C PRO A 93 5.17 15.45 0.57
N LEU A 94 5.31 15.99 -0.63
CA LEU A 94 5.46 17.43 -0.90
C LEU A 94 4.12 18.11 -1.20
N LYS A 95 3.17 17.38 -1.78
CA LYS A 95 1.88 17.93 -2.22
C LYS A 95 0.76 17.60 -1.23
N PRO A 96 -0.26 18.47 -1.05
CA PRO A 96 -1.38 18.23 -0.14
C PRO A 96 -2.09 16.90 -0.39
N ILE A 97 -2.23 16.51 -1.66
CA ILE A 97 -2.84 15.21 -2.01
C ILE A 97 -2.00 14.04 -1.52
N ALA A 98 -0.66 14.09 -1.61
CA ALA A 98 0.22 13.04 -1.11
C ALA A 98 0.23 12.98 0.42
N GLN A 99 0.14 14.14 1.07
CA GLN A 99 0.05 14.28 2.52
C GLN A 99 -1.26 13.70 3.07
N MET A 100 -2.38 13.83 2.35
CA MET A 100 -3.66 13.23 2.78
C MET A 100 -3.61 11.70 2.88
N PHE A 101 -2.82 11.06 2.03
CA PHE A 101 -2.70 9.60 1.98
C PHE A 101 -1.56 9.05 2.86
N THR A 102 -0.73 9.91 3.45
CA THR A 102 0.38 9.53 4.34
C THR A 102 -0.03 9.75 5.79
#